data_AF-A0A6L8C222-F1
#
_entry.id   AF-A0A6L8C222-F1
#
_cell.length_a   1.000
_cell.length_b   1.000
_cell.length_c   1.000
_cell.angle_alpha   90.00
_cell.angle_beta   90.00
_cell.angle_gamma   90.00
#
_symmetry.space_group_name_H-M   'P 1'
#
loop_
_entity.id
_entity.type
_entity.pdbx_description
1 polymer ?
#
loop_
_entity_poly.entity_id
_entity_poly.type
_entity_poly.pdbx_seq_one_letter_code
_entity_poly.pdbx_strand_id
1 'polypeptide(L)'
;MFHALCLNCADTWVGSTESDRNQPAWQQIYRAPNHKITKSKCRNSKMSQFPKSIQDFAGKFVDLQEKRHEADYDPLCKLDRSDVLIDIANAETAIRNLQDSDLRNRTAFAVWVTMNNRTS
;
A
#
# COMPACT_ATOMS: atom_id res chain seq x y z
N MET A 1 -1.84 -6.58 -2.25
CA MET A 1 -1.69 -5.11 -2.03
C MET A 1 -0.63 -4.73 -1.00
N PHE A 2 -0.67 -5.21 0.25
CA PHE A 2 0.33 -4.83 1.26
C PHE A 2 1.77 -5.12 0.83
N HIS A 3 2.01 -6.29 0.23
CA HIS A 3 3.30 -6.63 -0.35
C HIS A 3 3.78 -5.60 -1.40
N ALA A 4 2.91 -5.18 -2.31
CA ALA A 4 3.23 -4.16 -3.31
C ALA A 4 3.57 -2.80 -2.68
N LEU A 5 2.93 -2.44 -1.56
CA LEU A 5 3.28 -1.25 -0.79
C LEU A 5 4.68 -1.38 -0.17
N CYS A 6 4.98 -2.51 0.47
CA CYS A 6 6.29 -2.80 1.05
C CYS A 6 7.41 -2.74 0.00
N LEU A 7 7.19 -3.34 -1.17
CA LEU A 7 8.09 -3.24 -2.32
C LEU A 7 8.26 -1.79 -2.75
N ASN A 8 7.16 -1.05 -2.94
CA ASN A 8 7.23 0.36 -3.31
C ASN A 8 8.06 1.18 -2.31
N CYS A 9 7.90 0.95 -1.00
CA CYS A 9 8.72 1.62 0.01
C CYS A 9 10.20 1.31 -0.16
N ALA A 10 10.56 0.04 -0.27
CA ALA A 10 11.96 -0.37 -0.35
C ALA A 10 12.63 0.07 -1.66
N ASP A 11 11.93 -0.07 -2.78
CA ASP A 11 12.43 0.27 -4.11
C ASP A 11 12.60 1.78 -4.28
N THR A 12 11.68 2.59 -3.74
CA THR A 12 11.77 4.07 -3.86
C THR A 12 12.82 4.69 -2.95
N TRP A 13 13.20 4.01 -1.87
CA TRP A 13 14.16 4.54 -0.88
C TRP A 13 15.57 4.00 -1.02
N VAL A 14 15.70 2.72 -1.39
CA VAL A 14 17.01 2.03 -1.42
C VAL A 14 17.39 1.64 -2.85
N GLY A 15 16.41 1.47 -3.74
CA GLY A 15 16.62 1.10 -5.13
C GLY A 15 15.96 -0.24 -5.49
N SER A 16 15.54 -0.35 -6.74
CA SER A 16 14.80 -1.52 -7.27
C SER A 16 15.71 -2.63 -7.80
N THR A 17 16.97 -2.34 -8.11
CA THR A 17 17.90 -3.29 -8.75
C THR A 17 18.83 -3.92 -7.72
N GLU A 18 18.96 -5.25 -7.74
CA GLU A 18 19.79 -5.98 -6.77
C GLU A 18 21.28 -5.62 -6.82
N SER A 19 21.81 -5.32 -8.02
CA SER A 19 23.22 -4.94 -8.19
C SER A 19 23.59 -3.63 -7.50
N ASP A 20 22.61 -2.73 -7.34
CA ASP A 20 22.86 -1.34 -6.97
C ASP A 20 22.32 -1.00 -5.57
N ARG A 21 21.52 -1.89 -4.97
CA ARG A 21 20.87 -1.66 -3.67
C ARG A 21 21.62 -2.34 -2.52
N ASN A 22 21.67 -1.67 -1.37
CA ASN A 22 22.11 -2.31 -0.14
C ASN A 22 21.01 -3.27 0.37
N GLN A 23 21.23 -4.58 0.26
CA GLN A 23 20.22 -5.59 0.55
C GLN A 23 19.70 -5.55 2.01
N PRO A 24 20.55 -5.41 3.06
CA PRO A 24 20.05 -5.24 4.44
C PRO A 24 19.16 -4.01 4.63
N ALA A 25 19.55 -2.85 4.08
CA ALA A 25 18.74 -1.64 4.16
C ALA A 25 17.40 -1.79 3.42
N TRP A 26 17.42 -2.41 2.23
CA TRP A 26 16.22 -2.69 1.45
C TRP A 26 15.24 -3.57 2.24
N GLN A 27 15.74 -4.65 2.87
CA GLN A 27 14.92 -5.54 3.70
C GLN A 27 14.33 -4.81 4.91
N GLN A 28 15.08 -3.90 5.52
CA GLN A 28 14.60 -3.10 6.64
C GLN A 28 13.44 -2.19 6.22
N ILE A 29 13.57 -1.46 5.11
CA ILE A 29 12.49 -0.60 4.61
C ILE A 29 11.29 -1.41 4.14
N TYR A 30 11.51 -2.56 3.48
CA TYR A 30 10.43 -3.46 3.07
C TYR A 30 9.56 -3.91 4.27
N ARG A 31 10.17 -4.12 5.45
CA ARG A 31 9.47 -4.52 6.68
C ARG A 31 8.94 -3.35 7.52
N ALA A 32 9.28 -2.12 7.17
CA ALA A 32 8.96 -0.94 7.98
C ALA A 32 7.46 -0.58 8.01
N PRO A 33 6.67 -0.71 6.92
CA PRO A 33 5.25 -0.44 6.97
C PRO A 33 4.51 -1.30 8.00
N ASN A 34 3.68 -0.66 8.83
CA ASN A 34 2.82 -1.35 9.79
C ASN A 34 1.38 -1.33 9.32
N HIS A 35 0.73 -2.50 9.22
CA HIS A 35 -0.65 -2.63 8.74
C HIS A 35 -1.65 -1.65 9.37
N LYS A 36 -1.63 -1.44 10.69
CA LYS A 36 -2.59 -0.56 11.38
C LYS A 36 -2.31 0.90 11.08
N ILE A 37 -1.04 1.31 11.14
CA ILE A 37 -0.62 2.69 10.88
C ILE A 37 -0.86 3.04 9.41
N THR A 38 -0.47 2.16 8.48
CA THR A 38 -0.70 2.34 7.05
C THR A 38 -2.18 2.50 6.74
N LYS A 39 -3.06 1.64 7.29
CA LYS A 39 -4.52 1.76 7.11
C LYS A 39 -5.03 3.12 7.57
N SER A 40 -4.63 3.55 8.77
CA SER A 40 -5.01 4.84 9.33
C SER A 40 -4.57 6.01 8.46
N LYS A 41 -3.34 5.97 7.96
CA LYS A 41 -2.78 6.99 7.06
C LYS A 41 -3.45 7.01 5.68
N CYS A 42 -3.86 5.85 5.16
CA CYS A 42 -4.62 5.75 3.91
C CYS A 42 -6.05 6.29 4.05
N ARG A 43 -6.59 6.36 5.29
CA ARG A 43 -7.87 6.99 5.60
C ARG A 43 -7.79 8.48 5.91
N ASN A 44 -6.58 9.00 6.07
CA ASN A 44 -6.39 10.38 6.49
C ASN A 44 -6.82 11.34 5.39
N SER A 45 -7.44 12.47 5.74
CA SER A 45 -7.88 13.50 4.78
C SER A 45 -6.75 14.07 3.94
N LYS A 46 -5.51 14.04 4.43
CA LYS A 46 -4.31 14.44 3.67
C LYS A 46 -4.02 13.55 2.47
N MET A 47 -4.65 12.37 2.35
CA MET A 47 -4.57 11.57 1.13
C MET A 47 -5.04 12.32 -0.11
N SER A 48 -5.95 13.29 0.04
CA SER A 48 -6.40 14.18 -1.04
C SER A 48 -5.27 14.99 -1.71
N GLN A 49 -4.11 15.11 -1.07
CA GLN A 49 -2.95 15.82 -1.60
C GLN A 49 -2.10 14.96 -2.55
N PHE A 50 -2.28 13.64 -2.56
CA PHE A 50 -1.59 12.75 -3.49
C PHE A 50 -2.30 12.68 -4.85
N PRO A 51 -1.62 12.28 -5.93
CA PRO A 51 -2.28 12.00 -7.20
C PRO A 51 -3.39 10.95 -7.08
N LYS A 52 -4.35 11.01 -8.02
CA LYS A 52 -5.52 10.12 -8.03
C LYS A 52 -5.14 8.63 -8.01
N SER A 53 -4.10 8.22 -8.74
CA SER A 53 -3.59 6.85 -8.74
C SER A 53 -3.19 6.35 -7.35
N ILE A 54 -2.54 7.19 -6.54
CA ILE A 54 -2.13 6.86 -5.17
C ILE A 54 -3.32 6.87 -4.22
N GLN A 55 -4.26 7.80 -4.40
CA GLN A 55 -5.52 7.82 -3.65
C GLN A 55 -6.32 6.53 -3.90
N ASP A 56 -6.43 6.10 -5.16
CA ASP A 56 -7.16 4.89 -5.55
C ASP A 56 -6.51 3.63 -4.99
N PHE A 57 -5.17 3.57 -5.01
CA PHE A 57 -4.43 2.51 -4.33
C PHE A 57 -4.71 2.49 -2.83
N ALA A 58 -4.65 3.65 -2.16
CA ALA A 58 -4.87 3.76 -0.72
C ALA A 58 -6.30 3.35 -0.33
N GLY A 59 -7.31 3.78 -1.09
CA GLY A 59 -8.70 3.37 -0.91
C GLY A 59 -8.86 1.87 -1.08
N LYS A 60 -8.35 1.30 -2.18
CA LYS A 60 -8.47 -0.14 -2.43
C LYS A 60 -7.71 -0.99 -1.42
N PHE A 61 -6.57 -0.48 -0.93
CA PHE A 61 -5.82 -1.11 0.17
C PHE A 61 -6.66 -1.21 1.45
N VAL A 62 -7.34 -0.13 1.82
CA VAL A 62 -8.23 -0.09 2.99
C VAL A 62 -9.39 -1.06 2.79
N ASP A 63 -10.10 -0.98 1.66
CA ASP A 63 -11.26 -1.82 1.36
C ASP A 63 -10.92 -3.31 1.49
N LEU A 64 -9.85 -3.76 0.84
CA LEU A 64 -9.47 -5.18 0.85
C LEU A 64 -8.97 -5.65 2.21
N GLN A 65 -8.39 -4.75 3.02
CA GLN A 65 -8.03 -5.08 4.39
C GLN A 65 -9.28 -5.29 5.27
N GLU A 66 -10.38 -4.59 4.98
CA GLU A 66 -11.66 -4.77 5.67
C GLU A 66 -12.38 -6.01 5.23
N LYS A 67 -12.50 -6.24 3.92
CA LYS A 67 -13.04 -7.49 3.38
C LYS A 67 -12.29 -8.71 3.90
N ARG A 68 -10.96 -8.62 4.01
CA ARG A 68 -10.16 -9.67 4.65
C ARG A 68 -10.51 -9.84 6.12
N HIS A 69 -10.67 -8.74 6.88
CA HIS A 69 -11.03 -8.82 8.29
C HIS A 69 -12.41 -9.46 8.49
N GLU A 70 -13.39 -9.12 7.66
CA GLU A 70 -14.70 -9.77 7.65
C GLU A 70 -14.56 -11.26 7.31
N ALA A 71 -13.84 -11.61 6.26
CA ALA A 71 -13.62 -13.01 5.87
C ALA A 71 -12.89 -13.84 6.94
N ASP A 72 -11.93 -13.23 7.66
CA ASP A 72 -11.12 -13.92 8.68
C ASP A 72 -11.90 -14.08 10.02
N TYR A 73 -12.84 -13.18 10.34
CA TYR A 73 -13.42 -13.09 11.69
C TYR A 73 -14.95 -13.14 11.77
N ASP A 74 -15.70 -12.83 10.71
CA ASP A 74 -17.16 -12.95 10.71
C ASP A 74 -17.56 -14.37 10.27
N PRO A 75 -18.08 -15.21 11.19
CA PRO A 75 -18.47 -16.59 10.88
C PRO A 75 -19.64 -16.67 9.88
N LEU A 76 -20.34 -15.57 9.62
CA LEU A 76 -21.44 -15.48 8.67
C LEU A 76 -21.01 -14.85 7.33
N CYS A 77 -19.74 -14.46 7.18
CA CYS A 77 -19.24 -13.88 5.95
C CYS A 77 -19.43 -14.87 4.79
N LYS A 78 -20.10 -14.40 3.73
CA LYS A 78 -20.25 -15.13 2.46
C LYS A 78 -19.74 -14.24 1.34
N LEU A 79 -18.81 -14.78 0.57
CA LEU A 79 -18.22 -14.10 -0.58
C LEU A 79 -18.70 -14.78 -1.86
N ASP A 80 -19.18 -13.98 -2.81
CA ASP A 80 -19.46 -14.47 -4.14
C ASP A 80 -18.18 -14.53 -4.98
N ARG A 81 -18.04 -15.57 -5.81
CA ARG A 81 -16.85 -15.74 -6.65
C ARG A 81 -16.68 -14.59 -7.63
N SER A 82 -17.76 -14.06 -8.19
CA SER A 82 -17.71 -12.94 -9.13
C SER A 82 -17.23 -11.66 -8.45
N ASP A 83 -17.69 -11.37 -7.23
CA ASP A 83 -17.23 -10.22 -6.44
C ASP A 83 -15.73 -10.32 -6.12
N VAL A 84 -15.26 -11.50 -5.73
CA VAL A 84 -13.83 -11.73 -5.45
C VAL A 84 -12.97 -11.53 -6.70
N LEU A 85 -13.43 -11.98 -7.87
CA LEU A 85 -12.71 -11.75 -9.13
C LEU A 85 -12.62 -10.27 -9.49
N ILE A 86 -13.70 -9.51 -9.26
CA ILE A 86 -13.71 -8.06 -9.45
C ILE A 86 -12.72 -7.39 -8.48
N ASP A 87 -12.68 -7.82 -7.21
CA ASP A 87 -11.75 -7.32 -6.22
C ASP A 87 -10.29 -7.56 -6.62
N ILE A 88 -9.98 -8.75 -7.16
CA ILE A 88 -8.63 -9.08 -7.66
C ILE A 88 -8.26 -8.16 -8.83
N ALA A 89 -9.12 -8.03 -9.85
CA ALA A 89 -8.86 -7.20 -11.01
C ALA A 89 -8.65 -5.72 -10.63
N ASN A 90 -9.44 -5.22 -9.68
CA ASN A 90 -9.31 -3.87 -9.13
C ASN A 90 -8.00 -3.71 -8.35
N ALA A 91 -7.61 -4.71 -7.56
CA ALA A 91 -6.35 -4.69 -6.82
C ALA A 91 -5.14 -4.63 -7.75
N GLU A 92 -5.13 -5.45 -8.80
CA GLU A 92 -4.06 -5.48 -9.81
C GLU A 92 -3.96 -4.16 -10.56
N THR A 93 -5.09 -3.58 -10.93
CA THR A 93 -5.14 -2.27 -11.60
C THR A 93 -4.61 -1.17 -10.69
N ALA A 94 -5.02 -1.15 -9.43
CA ALA A 94 -4.53 -0.18 -8.45
C ALA A 94 -3.02 -0.33 -8.19
N ILE A 95 -2.50 -1.56 -8.14
CA ILE A 95 -1.06 -1.84 -8.00
C ILE A 95 -0.29 -1.31 -9.21
N ARG A 96 -0.74 -1.60 -10.43
CA ARG A 96 -0.12 -1.10 -11.67
C ARG A 96 -0.09 0.42 -11.71
N ASN A 97 -1.23 1.07 -11.43
CA ASN A 97 -1.32 2.53 -11.41
C ASN A 97 -0.40 3.17 -10.36
N LEU A 98 -0.19 2.53 -9.21
CA LEU A 98 0.80 2.97 -8.22
C LEU A 98 2.22 2.85 -8.78
N GLN A 99 2.55 1.75 -9.45
CA GLN A 99 3.89 1.51 -10.01
C GLN A 99 4.21 2.47 -11.17
N ASP A 100 3.22 2.79 -11.99
CA ASP A 100 3.31 3.71 -13.13
C ASP A 100 3.28 5.19 -12.72
N SER A 101 2.94 5.48 -11.46
CA SER A 101 3.03 6.85 -10.93
C SER A 101 4.48 7.31 -10.90
N ASP A 102 4.69 8.63 -11.04
CA ASP A 102 6.05 9.16 -11.01
C ASP A 102 6.77 8.84 -9.69
N LEU A 103 8.10 8.70 -9.80
CA LEU A 103 8.95 8.32 -8.68
C LEU A 103 8.79 9.28 -7.50
N ARG A 104 8.66 10.58 -7.76
CA ARG A 104 8.51 11.61 -6.72
C ARG A 104 7.28 11.35 -5.85
N ASN A 105 6.14 11.08 -6.46
CA ASN A 105 4.87 10.83 -5.77
C ASN A 105 4.88 9.47 -5.06
N ARG A 106 5.47 8.44 -5.69
CA ARG A 106 5.66 7.12 -5.06
C ARG A 106 6.55 7.20 -3.82
N THR A 107 7.65 7.95 -3.88
CA THR A 107 8.55 8.19 -2.74
C THR A 107 7.83 8.97 -1.64
N ALA A 108 7.10 10.04 -1.99
CA ALA A 108 6.32 10.80 -1.02
C ALA A 108 5.29 9.93 -0.29
N PHE A 109 4.62 9.03 -1.02
CA PHE A 109 3.67 8.09 -0.41
C PHE A 109 4.37 7.06 0.47
N ALA A 110 5.51 6.51 0.04
CA ALA A 110 6.34 5.60 0.84
C ALA A 110 6.79 6.25 2.17
N VAL A 111 7.20 7.51 2.13
CA VAL A 111 7.53 8.30 3.33
C VAL A 111 6.31 8.48 4.20
N TRP A 112 5.20 8.92 3.61
CA TRP A 112 3.96 9.14 4.33
C TRP A 112 3.55 7.90 5.11
N VAL A 113 3.46 6.73 4.48
CA VAL A 113 2.97 5.51 5.15
C VAL A 113 3.95 4.97 6.20
N THR A 114 5.26 5.12 5.98
CA THR A 114 6.30 4.53 6.84
C THR A 114 6.66 5.43 8.02
N MET A 115 6.86 6.72 7.79
CA MET A 115 7.38 7.65 8.81
C MET A 115 6.25 8.25 9.63
N ASN A 116 6.36 8.21 10.95
CA ASN A 116 5.40 8.88 11.82
C ASN A 116 5.79 10.35 11.99
N ASN A 117 4.80 11.23 11.92
CA ASN A 117 5.01 12.62 12.31
C ASN A 117 5.35 12.62 13.79
N ARG A 118 6.54 13.11 14.13
CA ARG A 118 6.87 13.43 15.51
C ARG A 118 6.07 14.68 15.87
N THR A 119 5.13 14.54 16.79
CA THR A 119 4.52 15.72 17.45
C THR A 119 5.63 16.39 18.25
N SER A 120 5.94 17.65 17.90
CA SER A 120 6.73 18.55 18.73
C SER A 120 5.97 18.93 20.00
#